data_AF-A0AAV3U0Y6-F1
#
_entry.id   AF-A0AAV3U0Y6-F1
#
_cell.length_a   1.000
_cell.length_b   1.000
_cell.length_c   1.000
_cell.angle_alpha   90.00
_cell.angle_beta   90.00
_cell.angle_gamma   90.00
#
_symmetry.space_group_name_H-M   'P 1'
#
loop_
_entity.id
_entity.type
_entity.pdbx_description
1 polymer ?
#
loop_
_entity_poly.entity_id
_entity_poly.type
_entity_poly.pdbx_seq_one_letter_code
_entity_poly.pdbx_strand_id
1 'polypeptide(L)'
;MAESMESINKGKSIEISGFDCAEKSVHMIEWLGLGKDYRKFVVSDVEGELYKQQPGSQLLKLQCTGEPELLTGALPQNGDESKAILTLFSATFPLEATVNLGGEVWVLTIDQNYYAENLNIPNERKLTQNFNVKGSAKQ
;
A
#
# COMPACT_ATOMS: atom_id res chain seq x y z
N MET A 1 17.76 -1.62 -1.63
CA MET A 1 18.56 -1.24 -0.43
C MET A 1 17.64 -1.23 0.78
N ALA A 2 18.16 -1.51 1.98
CA ALA A 2 17.36 -1.44 3.22
C ALA A 2 17.53 -0.06 3.85
N GLU A 3 16.42 0.53 4.27
CA GLU A 3 16.34 1.87 4.87
C GLU A 3 15.58 1.74 6.20
N SER A 4 15.77 2.68 7.13
CA SER A 4 14.98 2.73 8.37
C SER A 4 13.98 3.88 8.30
N MET A 5 12.75 3.61 8.72
CA MET A 5 11.70 4.62 8.84
C MET A 5 11.15 4.66 10.26
N GLU A 6 10.74 5.85 10.72
CA GLU A 6 10.06 5.99 12.00
C GLU A 6 8.71 5.27 11.96
N SER A 7 8.42 4.50 13.00
CA SER A 7 7.12 3.83 13.14
C SER A 7 6.08 4.79 13.74
N ILE A 8 4.79 4.52 13.51
CA ILE A 8 3.70 5.29 14.15
C ILE A 8 3.73 5.14 15.68
N ASN A 9 4.28 4.04 16.19
CA ASN A 9 4.61 3.91 17.60
C ASN A 9 5.91 4.66 17.92
N LYS A 10 5.80 5.70 18.74
CA LYS A 10 6.91 6.60 19.08
C LYS A 10 8.12 5.83 19.65
N GLY A 11 9.31 6.15 19.14
CA GLY A 11 10.58 5.55 19.60
C GLY A 11 10.85 4.15 19.04
N LYS A 12 10.07 3.69 18.06
CA LYS A 12 10.30 2.46 17.30
C LYS A 12 10.65 2.81 15.85
N SER A 13 11.39 1.92 15.20
CA SER A 13 11.78 2.03 13.80
C SER A 13 11.41 0.77 13.04
N ILE A 14 11.07 0.92 11.78
CA ILE A 14 10.78 -0.16 10.84
C ILE A 14 11.89 -0.20 9.79
N GLU A 15 12.45 -1.38 9.53
CA GLU A 15 13.28 -1.60 8.35
C GLU A 15 12.40 -1.71 7.12
N ILE A 16 12.63 -0.88 6.10
CA ILE A 16 11.92 -0.95 4.82
C ILE A 16 12.89 -1.34 3.70
N SER A 17 12.43 -2.16 2.76
CA SER A 17 13.26 -2.58 1.63
C SER A 17 12.45 -2.95 0.39
N GLY A 18 13.09 -2.94 -0.78
CA GLY A 18 12.47 -3.32 -2.05
C GLY A 18 11.44 -2.33 -2.60
N PHE A 19 11.20 -1.21 -1.92
CA PHE A 19 10.19 -0.23 -2.33
C PHE A 19 10.51 0.46 -3.65
N ASP A 20 11.72 0.37 -4.18
CA ASP A 20 12.05 0.71 -5.57
C ASP A 20 11.20 -0.05 -6.61
N CYS A 21 10.50 -1.12 -6.20
CA CYS A 21 9.48 -1.86 -6.95
C CYS A 21 8.44 -0.99 -7.69
N ALA A 22 8.14 0.20 -7.17
CA ALA A 22 7.09 1.07 -7.71
C ALA A 22 7.61 2.36 -8.34
N GLU A 23 8.93 2.56 -8.44
CA GLU A 23 9.54 3.83 -8.83
C GLU A 23 9.10 4.29 -10.23
N LYS A 24 8.97 3.35 -11.18
CA LYS A 24 8.51 3.64 -12.55
C LYS A 24 7.05 4.07 -12.62
N SER A 25 6.26 3.71 -11.61
CA SER A 25 4.81 3.87 -11.59
C SER A 25 4.33 4.91 -10.58
N VAL A 26 5.25 5.68 -9.96
CA VAL A 26 4.92 6.73 -8.98
C VAL A 26 3.87 7.69 -9.53
N HIS A 27 4.02 8.11 -10.79
CA HIS A 27 3.08 9.02 -11.45
C HIS A 27 1.64 8.47 -11.52
N MET A 28 1.46 7.15 -11.64
CA MET A 28 0.14 6.50 -11.59
C MET A 28 -0.35 6.39 -10.15
N ILE A 29 0.54 6.03 -9.22
CA ILE A 29 0.23 5.92 -7.79
C ILE A 29 -0.28 7.24 -7.21
N GLU A 30 0.19 8.38 -7.74
CA GLU A 30 -0.33 9.71 -7.37
C GLU A 30 -1.84 9.86 -7.62
N TRP A 31 -2.45 9.07 -8.52
CA TRP A 31 -3.90 9.07 -8.74
C TRP A 31 -4.71 8.61 -7.52
N LEU A 32 -4.10 7.88 -6.58
CA LEU A 32 -4.72 7.53 -5.29
C LEU A 32 -5.01 8.77 -4.43
N GLY A 33 -4.30 9.87 -4.63
CA GLY A 33 -4.47 11.08 -3.84
C GLY A 33 -3.84 11.06 -2.46
N LEU A 34 -2.98 10.09 -2.16
CA LEU A 34 -2.29 9.94 -0.87
C LEU A 34 -0.96 10.72 -0.79
N GLY A 35 -0.62 11.47 -1.83
CA GLY A 35 0.66 12.16 -1.98
C GLY A 35 1.67 11.36 -2.81
N LYS A 36 2.90 11.88 -2.89
CA LYS A 36 3.96 11.33 -3.74
C LYS A 36 4.83 10.28 -3.04
N ASP A 37 4.83 10.28 -1.71
CA ASP A 37 5.65 9.38 -0.90
C ASP A 37 4.89 8.08 -0.59
N TYR A 38 4.86 7.19 -1.57
CA TYR A 38 4.19 5.90 -1.44
C TYR A 38 4.81 4.99 -0.40
N ARG A 39 6.11 5.09 -0.18
CA ARG A 39 6.80 4.31 0.86
C ARG A 39 6.20 4.64 2.22
N LYS A 40 6.03 5.93 2.49
CA LYS A 40 5.47 6.41 3.74
C LYS A 40 4.03 5.97 3.95
N PHE A 41 3.13 6.19 2.99
CA PHE A 41 1.72 5.82 3.20
C PHE A 41 1.52 4.30 3.27
N VAL A 42 2.21 3.51 2.43
CA VAL A 42 2.08 2.03 2.46
C VAL A 42 2.49 1.47 3.81
N VAL A 43 3.64 1.90 4.32
CA VAL A 43 4.13 1.42 5.62
C VAL A 43 3.22 1.88 6.75
N SER A 44 2.78 3.15 6.74
CA SER A 44 1.90 3.68 7.78
C SER A 44 0.53 2.97 7.80
N ASP A 45 -0.03 2.65 6.64
CA ASP A 45 -1.32 1.96 6.53
C ASP A 45 -1.22 0.50 6.97
N VAL A 46 -0.17 -0.21 6.56
CA VAL A 46 0.11 -1.60 6.99
C VAL A 46 0.30 -1.64 8.51
N GLU A 47 1.09 -0.72 9.05
CA GLU A 47 1.34 -0.63 10.48
C GLU A 47 0.04 -0.32 11.25
N GLY A 48 -0.73 0.66 10.79
CA GLY A 48 -2.00 1.04 11.40
C GLY A 48 -3.02 -0.10 11.42
N GLU A 49 -3.10 -0.88 10.33
CA GLU A 49 -4.05 -2.00 10.25
C GLU A 49 -3.60 -3.20 11.09
N LEU A 50 -2.30 -3.53 11.08
CA LEU A 50 -1.72 -4.55 11.96
C LEU A 50 -2.06 -4.27 13.44
N TYR A 51 -1.89 -3.03 13.89
CA TYR A 51 -2.09 -2.67 15.29
C TYR A 51 -3.56 -2.58 15.70
N LYS A 52 -4.48 -2.29 14.76
CA LYS A 52 -5.92 -2.42 15.01
C LYS A 52 -6.32 -3.87 15.26
N GLN A 53 -5.74 -4.80 14.51
CA GLN A 53 -6.08 -6.23 14.60
C GLN A 53 -5.40 -6.94 15.77
N GLN A 54 -4.14 -6.60 16.05
CA GLN A 54 -3.41 -7.10 17.21
C GLN A 54 -2.74 -5.98 18.00
N PRO A 55 -3.45 -5.40 18.99
CA PRO A 55 -2.88 -4.44 19.92
C PRO A 55 -1.65 -5.03 20.63
N GLY A 56 -0.52 -4.32 20.58
CA GLY A 56 0.75 -4.76 21.19
C GLY A 56 1.68 -5.54 20.26
N SER A 57 1.26 -5.78 19.01
CA SER A 57 2.18 -6.18 17.96
C SER A 57 3.14 -5.05 17.58
N GLN A 58 4.28 -5.40 16.97
CA GLN A 58 5.23 -4.43 16.41
C GLN A 58 5.64 -4.86 15.01
N LEU A 59 5.50 -3.95 14.05
CA LEU A 59 6.12 -4.12 12.72
C LEU A 59 7.63 -3.87 12.85
N LEU A 60 8.44 -4.87 12.49
CA LEU A 60 9.90 -4.79 12.55
C LEU A 60 10.48 -4.48 11.17
N LYS A 61 9.96 -5.14 10.14
CA LYS A 61 10.40 -4.98 8.75
C LYS A 61 9.23 -5.05 7.80
N LEU A 62 9.27 -4.25 6.73
CA LEU A 62 8.36 -4.32 5.60
C LEU A 62 9.14 -4.32 4.29
N GLN A 63 8.91 -5.33 3.46
CA GLN A 63 9.56 -5.48 2.18
C GLN A 63 8.51 -5.49 1.06
N CYS A 64 8.73 -4.69 0.01
CA CYS A 64 8.01 -4.86 -1.26
C CYS A 64 8.67 -6.01 -2.04
N THR A 65 7.90 -7.05 -2.36
CA THR A 65 8.44 -8.29 -2.95
C THR A 65 8.35 -8.32 -4.48
N GLY A 66 7.64 -7.38 -5.09
CA GLY A 66 7.47 -7.26 -6.54
C GLY A 66 6.84 -5.95 -6.97
N GLU A 67 6.79 -5.70 -8.27
CA GLU A 67 6.10 -4.52 -8.83
C GLU A 67 4.61 -4.55 -8.43
N PRO A 68 4.01 -3.40 -8.06
CA PRO A 68 2.60 -3.36 -7.69
C PRO A 68 1.72 -3.68 -8.90
N GLU A 69 0.64 -4.42 -8.68
CA GLU A 69 -0.39 -4.62 -9.70
C GLU A 69 -1.23 -3.36 -9.83
N LEU A 70 -1.31 -2.82 -11.05
CA LEU A 70 -2.04 -1.58 -11.35
C LEU A 70 -3.20 -1.87 -12.28
N LEU A 71 -4.41 -1.46 -11.87
CA LEU A 71 -5.61 -1.57 -12.69
C LEU A 71 -6.25 -0.20 -12.88
N THR A 72 -6.72 0.09 -14.09
CA THR A 72 -7.41 1.34 -14.42
C THR A 72 -8.78 1.04 -15.01
N GLY A 73 -9.79 1.79 -14.60
CA GLY A 73 -11.08 1.86 -15.27
C GLY A 73 -11.25 3.23 -15.91
N ALA A 74 -11.79 3.26 -17.12
CA ALA A 74 -12.02 4.50 -17.84
C ALA A 74 -13.34 4.49 -18.62
N LEU A 75 -13.89 5.68 -18.86
CA LEU A 75 -15.07 5.89 -19.69
C LEU A 75 -14.70 6.73 -20.92
N PRO A 76 -15.35 6.52 -22.08
CA PRO A 76 -15.17 7.39 -23.24
C PRO A 76 -15.53 8.85 -22.91
N GLN A 77 -14.72 9.80 -23.38
CA GLN A 77 -15.02 11.21 -23.23
C GLN A 77 -16.07 11.63 -24.27
N ASN A 78 -17.27 12.00 -23.84
CA ASN A 78 -18.37 12.42 -24.72
C ASN A 78 -18.72 11.40 -25.82
N GLY A 79 -18.53 10.10 -25.55
CA GLY A 79 -18.78 9.03 -26.54
C GLY A 79 -17.69 8.88 -27.61
N ASP A 80 -16.60 9.64 -27.53
CA ASP A 80 -15.42 9.47 -28.38
C ASP A 80 -14.51 8.38 -27.78
N GLU A 81 -14.49 7.20 -28.39
CA GLU A 81 -13.66 6.07 -27.94
C GLU A 81 -12.15 6.32 -28.06
N SER A 82 -11.73 7.36 -28.79
CA SER A 82 -10.32 7.76 -28.88
C SER A 82 -9.82 8.55 -27.66
N LYS A 83 -10.74 8.94 -26.75
CA LYS A 83 -10.44 9.69 -25.53
C LYS A 83 -11.06 8.99 -24.33
N ALA A 84 -10.24 8.74 -23.31
CA ALA A 84 -10.66 8.06 -22.11
C ALA A 84 -10.52 8.97 -20.88
N ILE A 85 -11.57 9.02 -20.06
CA ILE A 85 -11.54 9.66 -18.74
C ILE A 85 -11.33 8.58 -17.70
N LEU A 86 -10.25 8.69 -16.92
CA LEU A 86 -9.96 7.79 -15.82
C LEU A 86 -11.05 7.93 -14.75
N THR A 87 -11.73 6.83 -14.42
CA THR A 87 -12.79 6.79 -13.40
C THR A 87 -12.37 5.98 -12.18
N LEU A 88 -11.54 4.96 -12.38
CA LEU A 88 -11.10 4.02 -11.35
C LEU A 88 -9.59 3.81 -11.45
N PHE A 89 -8.93 3.66 -10.31
CA PHE A 89 -7.55 3.22 -10.24
C PHE A 89 -7.35 2.31 -9.03
N SER A 90 -6.66 1.20 -9.24
CA SER A 90 -6.28 0.25 -8.20
C SER A 90 -4.77 0.07 -8.21
N ALA A 91 -4.17 0.05 -7.02
CA ALA A 91 -2.78 -0.33 -6.83
C ALA A 91 -2.67 -1.37 -5.71
N THR A 92 -2.14 -2.55 -6.02
CA THR A 92 -1.91 -3.62 -5.06
C THR A 92 -0.42 -3.85 -4.89
N PHE A 93 0.10 -3.57 -3.68
CA PHE A 93 1.49 -3.81 -3.34
C PHE A 93 1.63 -5.22 -2.75
N PRO A 94 2.45 -6.11 -3.38
CA PRO A 94 2.82 -7.37 -2.78
C PRO A 94 3.92 -7.13 -1.74
N LEU A 95 3.63 -7.47 -0.48
CA LEU A 95 4.47 -7.16 0.66
C LEU A 95 4.79 -8.40 1.49
N GLU A 96 5.94 -8.35 2.15
CA GLU A 96 6.31 -9.25 3.23
C GLU A 96 6.59 -8.42 4.50
N ALA A 97 5.89 -8.73 5.59
CA ALA A 97 6.04 -8.04 6.86
C ALA A 97 6.61 -8.97 7.93
N THR A 98 7.72 -8.59 8.54
CA THR A 98 8.22 -9.23 9.77
C THR A 98 7.62 -8.52 10.96
N VAL A 99 6.88 -9.24 11.79
CA VAL A 99 6.14 -8.71 12.92
C VAL A 99 6.49 -9.45 14.20
N ASN A 100 6.59 -8.72 15.32
CA ASN A 100 6.66 -9.32 16.65
C ASN A 100 5.24 -9.35 17.23
N LEU A 101 4.74 -10.55 17.52
CA LEU A 101 3.46 -10.81 18.15
C LEU A 101 3.70 -11.43 19.53
N GLY A 102 3.65 -10.63 20.58
CA GLY A 102 3.75 -11.14 21.95
C GLY A 102 5.07 -11.84 22.29
N GLY A 103 6.17 -11.47 21.62
CA GLY A 103 7.50 -12.07 21.80
C GLY A 103 7.87 -13.08 20.72
N GLU A 104 6.95 -13.48 19.85
CA GLU A 104 7.22 -14.36 18.73
C GLU A 104 7.34 -13.57 17.42
N VAL A 105 8.32 -13.92 16.60
CA VAL A 105 8.52 -13.27 15.29
C VAL A 105 7.83 -14.09 14.21
N TRP A 106 7.00 -13.39 13.43
CA TRP A 106 6.26 -13.95 12.31
C TRP A 106 6.57 -13.18 11.04
N VAL A 107 6.52 -13.88 9.92
CA VAL A 107 6.59 -13.31 8.57
C VAL A 107 5.21 -13.46 7.94
N LEU A 108 4.61 -12.34 7.53
CA LEU A 108 3.30 -12.27 6.90
C LEU A 108 3.48 -11.92 5.41
N THR A 109 2.82 -12.66 4.53
CA THR A 109 2.66 -12.28 3.13
C THR A 109 1.37 -11.48 2.99
N ILE A 110 1.45 -10.25 2.48
CA ILE A 110 0.37 -9.27 2.48
C ILE A 110 0.17 -8.70 1.07
N ASP A 111 -1.08 -8.63 0.63
CA ASP A 111 -1.48 -7.78 -0.49
C ASP A 111 -2.12 -6.50 0.09
N GLN A 112 -1.38 -5.38 0.03
CA GLN A 112 -1.90 -4.07 0.43
C GLN A 112 -2.50 -3.38 -0.79
N ASN A 113 -3.83 -3.31 -0.85
CA ASN A 113 -4.55 -2.75 -1.98
C ASN A 113 -5.16 -1.38 -1.66
N TYR A 114 -5.06 -0.49 -2.64
CA TYR A 114 -5.71 0.80 -2.69
C TYR A 114 -6.63 0.85 -3.88
N TYR A 115 -7.92 1.12 -3.66
CA TYR A 115 -8.92 1.21 -4.70
C TYR A 115 -9.57 2.59 -4.68
N ALA A 116 -9.24 3.40 -5.68
CA ALA A 116 -9.73 4.75 -5.87
C ALA A 116 -10.85 4.79 -6.92
N GLU A 117 -11.98 5.36 -6.55
CA GLU A 117 -13.17 5.53 -7.38
C GLU A 117 -13.48 7.02 -7.59
N ASN A 118 -14.36 7.31 -8.56
CA ASN A 118 -14.84 8.66 -8.88
C ASN A 118 -13.71 9.63 -9.24
N LEU A 119 -12.65 9.15 -9.90
CA LEU A 119 -11.51 10.00 -10.28
C LEU A 119 -11.86 11.09 -11.30
N ASN A 120 -13.00 10.93 -11.98
CA ASN A 120 -13.55 11.87 -12.95
C ASN A 120 -14.49 12.92 -12.34
N ILE A 121 -14.89 12.79 -11.07
CA ILE A 121 -15.85 13.68 -10.43
C ILE A 121 -15.12 14.55 -9.39
N PRO A 122 -15.07 15.89 -9.56
CA PRO A 122 -14.36 16.76 -8.64
C PRO A 122 -14.82 16.60 -7.19
N ASN A 123 -13.87 16.43 -6.27
CA ASN A 123 -14.10 16.29 -4.82
C ASN A 123 -14.93 15.07 -4.38
N GLU A 124 -15.25 14.14 -5.28
CA GLU A 124 -16.00 12.92 -4.95
C GLU A 124 -15.12 11.66 -4.95
N ARG A 125 -13.80 11.82 -5.06
CA ARG A 125 -12.84 10.71 -4.96
C ARG A 125 -13.11 9.90 -3.70
N LYS A 126 -13.35 8.61 -3.87
CA LYS A 126 -13.50 7.65 -2.78
C LYS A 126 -12.34 6.69 -2.80
N LEU A 127 -11.65 6.56 -1.66
CA LEU A 127 -10.54 5.62 -1.50
C LEU A 127 -10.95 4.51 -0.54
N THR A 128 -10.82 3.28 -1.00
CA THR A 128 -10.95 2.08 -0.16
C THR A 128 -9.57 1.45 0.00
N GLN A 129 -9.20 1.12 1.23
CA GLN A 129 -7.96 0.42 1.56
C GLN A 129 -8.29 -1.01 1.97
N ASN A 130 -7.56 -1.99 1.44
CA ASN A 130 -7.74 -3.40 1.79
C ASN A 130 -6.39 -3.99 2.20
N PHE A 131 -6.32 -4.49 3.43
CA PHE A 131 -5.16 -5.21 3.96
C PHE A 131 -5.45 -6.70 3.95
N ASN A 132 -4.83 -7.44 3.04
CA ASN A 132 -5.10 -8.86 2.86
C ASN A 132 -3.89 -9.71 3.24
N VAL A 133 -3.97 -10.45 4.35
CA VAL A 133 -2.95 -11.44 4.71
C VAL A 133 -3.16 -12.71 3.89
N LYS A 134 -2.21 -13.04 3.03
CA LYS A 134 -2.21 -14.21 2.14
C LYS A 134 -1.59 -15.45 2.76
N GLY A 135 -0.68 -15.26 3.70
CA GLY A 135 0.01 -16.32 4.38
C GLY A 135 0.77 -15.83 5.60
N SER A 136 1.14 -16.75 6.48
CA SER A 136 1.98 -16.48 7.63
C SER A 136 2.92 -17.66 7.89
N ALA A 137 4.14 -17.35 8.31
CA ALA A 137 5.13 -18.32 8.74
C ALA A 137 5.81 -17.83 10.01
N LYS A 138 6.09 -18.74 10.93
CA LYS A 138 6.88 -18.43 12.13
C LYS A 138 8.37 -18.45 11.77
N GLN A 139 9.12 -17.47 12.27
CA GLN A 139 10.56 -17.36 12.04
C GLN A 139 11.37 -18.13 13.08
#